data_AF-A0A4S8LTV5-F1
#
_entry.id   AF-A0A4S8LTV5-F1
#
_cell.length_a   1.000
_cell.length_b   1.000
_cell.length_c   1.000
_cell.angle_alpha   90.00
_cell.angle_beta   90.00
_cell.angle_gamma   90.00
#
_symmetry.space_group_name_H-M   'P 1'
#
loop_
_entity.id
_entity.type
_entity.pdbx_description
1 polymer ?
#
loop_
_entity_poly.entity_id
_entity_poly.type
_entity_poly.pdbx_seq_one_letter_code
_entity_poly.pdbx_strand_id
1 'polypeptide(L)'
;MSFVNSATAYLPLSSLFTSQSNLRSLISSAQSSMQSQIRAYKTSGYKWTGPRDQADDTVLKSYQSIYTTITNDLYSSPSSGQIEALIVLAQPDTIVLHAAIQHPLSMGRMYITSRDVFVSPIWVLPISKITWIWGREGVNMLNQLVTSSSSPLSQFISDRTNPPANANTSDGD
;
A
#
# COMPACT_ATOMS: atom_id res chain seq x y z
N MET A 1 -0.14 -36.86 5.14
CA MET A 1 -1.24 -36.01 4.65
C MET A 1 -0.68 -34.62 4.42
N SER A 2 -0.91 -34.01 3.26
CA SER A 2 -0.50 -32.63 2.97
C SER A 2 -1.69 -31.72 3.21
N PHE A 3 -1.56 -30.71 4.07
CA PHE A 3 -2.57 -29.67 4.25
C PHE A 3 -2.03 -28.34 3.75
N VAL A 4 -2.89 -27.57 3.10
CA VAL A 4 -2.57 -26.21 2.65
C VAL A 4 -2.51 -25.31 3.88
N ASN A 5 -1.32 -24.81 4.22
CA ASN A 5 -1.13 -23.95 5.39
C ASN A 5 -1.40 -22.47 5.11
N SER A 6 -1.55 -22.10 3.84
CA SER A 6 -1.80 -20.73 3.42
C SER A 6 -2.44 -20.62 2.05
N ALA A 7 -3.21 -19.55 1.82
CA ALA A 7 -3.76 -19.19 0.53
C ALA A 7 -3.50 -17.71 0.23
N THR A 8 -3.14 -17.40 -1.01
CA THR A 8 -2.89 -16.04 -1.49
C THR A 8 -3.85 -15.69 -2.62
N ALA A 9 -4.43 -14.49 -2.58
CA ALA A 9 -5.27 -13.96 -3.64
C ALA A 9 -4.86 -12.53 -3.98
N TYR A 10 -4.93 -12.17 -5.26
CA TYR A 10 -4.65 -10.84 -5.77
C TYR A 10 -5.95 -10.18 -6.22
N LEU A 11 -6.25 -9.02 -5.66
CA LEU A 11 -7.56 -8.40 -5.74
C LEU A 11 -7.46 -7.03 -6.42
N PRO A 12 -8.25 -6.78 -7.48
CA PRO A 12 -8.22 -5.50 -8.18
C PRO A 12 -8.89 -4.41 -7.33
N LEU A 13 -8.58 -3.12 -7.57
CA LEU A 13 -9.21 -2.03 -6.80
C LEU A 13 -10.73 -2.02 -6.92
N SER A 14 -11.28 -2.47 -8.05
CA SER A 14 -12.73 -2.56 -8.25
C SER A 14 -13.41 -3.50 -7.25
N SER A 15 -12.70 -4.45 -6.63
CA SER A 15 -13.27 -5.28 -5.56
C SER A 15 -13.29 -4.60 -4.20
N LEU A 16 -12.53 -3.52 -4.01
CA LEU A 16 -12.46 -2.77 -2.75
C LEU A 16 -13.50 -1.65 -2.66
N PHE A 17 -13.94 -1.12 -3.81
CA PHE A 17 -14.86 0.00 -3.86
C PHE A 17 -16.22 -0.43 -4.41
N THR A 18 -17.27 -0.19 -3.63
CA THR A 18 -18.66 -0.48 -4.02
C THR A 18 -19.19 0.45 -5.11
N SER A 19 -18.54 1.59 -5.33
CA SER A 19 -18.91 2.58 -6.36
C SER A 19 -17.77 2.88 -7.32
N GLN A 20 -18.04 2.73 -8.63
CA GLN A 20 -17.11 3.06 -9.70
C GLN A 20 -16.72 4.54 -9.72
N SER A 21 -17.61 5.44 -9.28
CA SER A 21 -17.29 6.89 -9.22
C SER A 21 -16.24 7.19 -8.16
N ASN A 22 -16.31 6.51 -7.00
CA ASN A 22 -15.33 6.65 -5.92
C ASN A 22 -13.96 6.14 -6.37
N LEU A 23 -13.92 4.99 -7.05
CA LEU A 23 -12.69 4.44 -7.62
C LEU A 23 -12.05 5.42 -8.62
N ARG A 24 -12.85 5.95 -9.57
CA ARG A 24 -12.34 6.91 -10.57
C ARG A 24 -11.82 8.19 -9.91
N SER A 25 -12.55 8.75 -8.95
CA SER A 25 -12.12 9.93 -8.19
C SER A 25 -10.78 9.70 -7.47
N LEU A 26 -10.60 8.51 -6.88
CA LEU A 26 -9.37 8.14 -6.20
C LEU A 26 -8.20 7.97 -7.18
N ILE A 27 -8.42 7.34 -8.34
CA ILE A 27 -7.40 7.24 -9.40
C ILE A 27 -7.02 8.63 -9.93
N SER A 28 -7.98 9.52 -10.16
CA SER A 28 -7.71 10.90 -10.56
C SER A 28 -6.95 11.69 -9.48
N SER A 29 -7.27 11.46 -8.20
CA SER A 29 -6.52 12.02 -7.08
C SER A 29 -5.07 11.51 -7.05
N ALA A 30 -4.87 10.22 -7.33
CA ALA A 30 -3.54 9.62 -7.48
C ALA A 30 -2.72 10.25 -8.60
N GLN A 31 -3.30 10.38 -9.79
CA GLN A 31 -2.66 11.02 -10.94
C GLN A 31 -2.29 12.48 -10.62
N SER A 32 -3.18 13.21 -9.94
CA SER A 32 -2.95 14.61 -9.55
C SER A 32 -1.86 14.73 -8.47
N SER A 33 -1.75 13.74 -7.57
CA SER A 33 -0.73 13.74 -6.51
C SER A 33 0.70 13.61 -7.02
N MET A 34 0.90 13.03 -8.20
CA MET A 34 2.22 12.82 -8.82
C MET A 34 3.01 14.13 -8.92
N GLN A 35 2.38 15.22 -9.38
CA GLN A 35 3.08 16.50 -9.52
C GLN A 35 3.55 17.06 -8.17
N SER A 36 2.73 16.88 -7.12
CA SER A 36 3.10 17.30 -5.77
C SER A 36 4.27 16.49 -5.24
N GLN A 37 4.29 15.17 -5.46
CA GLN A 37 5.39 14.31 -5.02
C GLN A 37 6.70 14.57 -5.80
N ILE A 38 6.61 14.81 -7.11
CA ILE A 38 7.75 15.21 -7.94
C ILE A 38 8.31 16.57 -7.48
N ARG A 39 7.44 17.54 -7.17
CA ARG A 39 7.87 18.84 -6.62
C ARG A 39 8.51 18.68 -5.25
N ALA A 40 7.91 17.89 -4.36
CA ALA A 40 8.46 17.59 -3.05
C ALA A 40 9.83 16.92 -3.16
N TYR A 41 10.04 16.00 -4.11
CA TYR A 41 11.36 15.42 -4.36
C TYR A 41 12.38 16.49 -4.75
N LYS A 42 12.05 17.35 -5.73
CA LYS A 42 12.92 18.46 -6.16
C LYS A 42 13.27 19.42 -5.03
N THR A 43 12.31 19.78 -4.19
CA THR A 43 12.51 20.75 -3.10
C THR A 43 13.10 20.13 -1.84
N SER A 44 12.90 18.83 -1.64
CA SER A 44 13.51 18.06 -0.54
C SER A 44 15.00 17.79 -0.75
N GLY A 45 15.56 18.23 -1.89
CA GLY A 45 16.96 18.12 -2.25
C GLY A 45 17.85 18.33 -1.03
N TYR A 46 18.57 17.29 -0.67
CA TYR A 46 19.62 17.38 0.33
C TYR A 46 20.62 18.40 -0.19
N LYS A 47 20.72 19.56 0.49
CA LYS A 47 21.79 20.55 0.29
C LYS A 47 23.10 19.91 0.70
N TRP A 48 23.67 19.08 -0.16
CA TRP A 48 25.07 18.73 -0.05
C TRP A 48 25.84 19.97 -0.49
N THR A 49 26.78 20.44 0.31
CA THR A 49 27.54 21.68 0.09
C THR A 49 28.52 21.60 -1.10
N GLY A 50 28.18 20.86 -2.16
CA GLY A 50 28.94 20.72 -3.39
C GLY A 50 28.12 21.06 -4.64
N PRO A 51 28.76 21.21 -5.81
CA PRO A 51 28.16 21.86 -7.00
C PRO A 51 27.00 21.12 -7.70
N ARG A 52 26.45 20.05 -7.11
CA ARG A 52 25.43 19.16 -7.70
C ARG A 52 24.12 19.17 -6.90
N ASP A 53 23.65 20.35 -6.55
CA ASP A 53 22.42 20.57 -5.77
C ASP A 53 21.10 20.36 -6.56
N GLN A 54 21.15 19.79 -7.76
CA GLN A 54 19.96 19.48 -8.56
C GLN A 54 19.70 17.99 -8.60
N ALA A 55 18.44 17.61 -8.34
CA ALA A 55 17.94 16.29 -8.66
C ALA A 55 18.25 15.98 -10.13
N ASP A 56 18.98 14.89 -10.39
CA ASP A 56 19.31 14.44 -11.74
C ASP A 56 18.00 14.25 -12.53
N ASP A 57 17.89 14.91 -13.69
CA ASP A 57 16.71 14.85 -14.55
C ASP A 57 16.38 13.41 -14.97
N THR A 58 17.38 12.52 -15.02
CA THR A 58 17.20 11.09 -15.27
C THR A 58 16.42 10.43 -14.15
N VAL A 59 16.81 10.69 -12.90
CA VAL A 59 16.14 10.16 -11.71
C VAL A 59 14.71 10.70 -11.64
N LEU A 60 14.52 11.98 -11.94
CA LEU A 60 13.20 12.59 -11.98
C LEU A 60 12.28 11.93 -13.02
N LYS A 61 12.79 11.68 -14.24
CA LYS A 61 12.07 10.98 -15.30
C LYS A 61 11.72 9.55 -14.88
N SER A 62 12.61 8.84 -14.18
CA SER A 62 12.33 7.52 -13.65
C SER A 62 11.19 7.54 -12.62
N TYR A 63 11.20 8.49 -11.66
CA TYR A 63 10.08 8.64 -10.72
C TYR A 63 8.77 8.90 -11.45
N GLN A 64 8.76 9.82 -12.43
CA GLN A 64 7.57 10.11 -13.21
C GLN A 64 7.07 8.88 -13.98
N SER A 65 7.98 8.10 -14.57
CA SER A 65 7.62 6.86 -15.26
C SER A 65 6.98 5.85 -14.32
N ILE A 66 7.55 5.64 -13.13
CA ILE A 66 7.00 4.71 -12.14
C ILE A 66 5.59 5.13 -11.71
N TYR A 67 5.40 6.41 -11.37
CA TYR A 67 4.07 6.93 -11.02
C TYR A 67 3.08 6.73 -12.16
N THR A 68 3.48 7.06 -13.38
CA THR A 68 2.62 6.95 -14.57
C THR A 68 2.20 5.51 -14.79
N THR A 69 3.13 4.56 -14.75
CA THR A 69 2.83 3.13 -14.91
C THR A 69 1.87 2.65 -13.81
N ILE A 70 2.15 3.01 -12.56
CA ILE A 70 1.30 2.62 -11.43
C ILE A 70 -0.13 3.19 -11.60
N THR A 71 -0.28 4.48 -11.87
CA THR A 71 -1.61 5.11 -11.92
C THR A 71 -2.38 4.81 -13.19
N ASN A 72 -1.71 4.79 -14.34
CA ASN A 72 -2.38 4.69 -15.63
C ASN A 72 -2.54 3.25 -16.09
N ASP A 73 -1.56 2.39 -15.81
CA ASP A 73 -1.57 1.02 -16.31
C ASP A 73 -2.08 0.06 -15.23
N LEU A 74 -1.56 0.15 -14.00
CA LEU A 74 -1.90 -0.81 -12.95
C LEU A 74 -3.27 -0.53 -12.31
N TYR A 75 -3.54 0.69 -11.83
CA TYR A 75 -4.86 0.96 -11.20
C TYR A 75 -6.03 1.00 -12.15
N SER A 76 -5.81 1.37 -13.40
CA SER A 76 -6.85 1.36 -14.41
C SER A 76 -7.14 -0.06 -14.91
N SER A 77 -6.22 -1.01 -14.69
CA SER A 77 -6.38 -2.37 -15.17
C SER A 77 -7.28 -3.19 -14.23
N PRO A 78 -8.35 -3.81 -14.75
CA PRO A 78 -9.20 -4.71 -13.95
C PRO A 78 -8.51 -6.03 -13.60
N SER A 79 -7.40 -6.38 -14.28
CA SER A 79 -6.64 -7.61 -14.04
C SER A 79 -5.43 -7.43 -13.13
N SER A 80 -5.11 -6.20 -12.73
CA SER A 80 -3.99 -5.93 -11.84
C SER A 80 -4.44 -5.98 -10.38
N GLY A 81 -3.93 -6.96 -9.64
CA GLY A 81 -4.15 -7.05 -8.21
C GLY A 81 -3.42 -5.93 -7.46
N GLN A 82 -4.18 -5.09 -6.76
CA GLN A 82 -3.61 -3.99 -5.97
C GLN A 82 -3.48 -4.35 -4.49
N ILE A 83 -4.34 -5.25 -4.01
CA ILE A 83 -4.23 -5.84 -2.68
C ILE A 83 -3.95 -7.32 -2.84
N GLU A 84 -2.90 -7.78 -2.16
CA GLU A 84 -2.70 -9.20 -1.90
C GLU A 84 -3.36 -9.53 -0.57
N ALA A 85 -4.30 -10.47 -0.60
CA ALA A 85 -4.86 -11.10 0.58
C ALA A 85 -4.13 -12.42 0.82
N LEU A 86 -3.50 -12.55 1.98
CA LEU A 86 -2.85 -13.78 2.42
C LEU A 86 -3.58 -14.32 3.66
N ILE A 87 -4.02 -15.57 3.59
CA ILE A 87 -4.67 -16.32 4.65
C ILE A 87 -3.67 -17.38 5.13
N VAL A 88 -3.30 -17.39 6.40
CA VAL A 88 -2.33 -18.35 6.95
C VAL A 88 -2.86 -18.96 8.24
N LEU A 89 -2.70 -20.27 8.41
CA LEU A 89 -2.81 -20.90 9.71
C LEU A 89 -1.46 -20.68 10.44
N ALA A 90 -1.39 -19.64 11.27
CA ALA A 90 -0.12 -19.24 11.89
C ALA A 90 0.19 -20.07 13.15
N GLN A 91 -0.85 -20.51 13.85
CA GLN A 91 -0.81 -21.28 15.09
C GLN A 91 -2.01 -22.23 15.14
N PRO A 92 -2.02 -23.26 16.02
CA PRO A 92 -3.23 -24.04 16.27
C PRO A 92 -4.43 -23.13 16.52
N ASP A 93 -5.53 -23.43 15.83
CA ASP A 93 -6.81 -22.72 15.93
C ASP A 93 -6.77 -21.21 15.62
N THR A 94 -5.68 -20.73 14.99
CA THR A 94 -5.51 -19.30 14.66
C THR A 94 -5.25 -19.10 13.18
N ILE A 95 -6.18 -18.41 12.53
CA ILE A 95 -6.04 -17.91 11.16
C ILE A 95 -5.62 -16.45 11.21
N VAL A 96 -4.57 -16.12 10.46
CA VAL A 96 -4.10 -14.75 10.26
C VAL A 96 -4.41 -14.33 8.83
N LEU A 97 -5.03 -13.16 8.69
CA LEU A 97 -5.34 -12.53 7.41
C LEU A 97 -4.47 -11.30 7.24
N HIS A 98 -3.68 -11.26 6.16
CA HIS A 98 -2.86 -10.11 5.80
C HIS A 98 -3.39 -9.46 4.52
N ALA A 99 -3.41 -8.12 4.50
CA ALA A 99 -3.61 -7.33 3.30
C ALA A 99 -2.31 -6.57 3.01
N ALA A 100 -1.72 -6.82 1.85
CA ALA A 100 -0.52 -6.13 1.40
C ALA A 100 -0.79 -5.33 0.12
N ILE A 101 -0.31 -4.08 0.09
CA ILE A 101 -0.40 -3.21 -1.09
C ILE A 101 0.70 -3.62 -2.06
N GLN A 102 0.35 -4.02 -3.28
CA GLN A 102 1.32 -4.51 -4.27
C GLN A 102 2.08 -3.36 -4.97
N HIS A 103 1.40 -2.24 -5.20
CA HIS A 103 1.98 -1.09 -5.89
C HIS A 103 1.75 0.17 -5.07
N PRO A 104 2.51 0.44 -4.00
CA PRO A 104 2.31 1.66 -3.23
C PRO A 104 2.72 2.91 -4.04
N LEU A 105 1.91 3.98 -3.95
CA LEU A 105 2.30 5.32 -4.44
C LEU A 105 3.24 6.08 -3.51
N SER A 106 3.58 5.48 -2.38
CA SER A 106 4.47 6.08 -1.39
C SER A 106 5.91 5.83 -1.82
N MET A 107 6.65 6.89 -2.09
CA MET A 107 8.05 6.79 -2.50
C MET A 107 8.97 7.28 -1.40
N GLY A 108 9.82 6.38 -0.93
CA GLY A 108 10.86 6.67 0.05
C GLY A 108 12.15 7.20 -0.55
N ARG A 109 13.07 7.58 0.33
CA ARG A 109 14.46 7.85 -0.02
C ARG A 109 15.41 7.29 1.04
N MET A 110 16.57 6.87 0.57
CA MET A 110 17.70 6.50 1.41
C MET A 110 18.88 7.38 1.01
N TYR A 111 19.64 7.89 1.98
CA TYR A 111 20.85 8.64 1.69
C TYR A 111 21.91 8.40 2.76
N ILE A 112 23.17 8.41 2.32
CA ILE A 112 24.33 8.36 3.19
C ILE A 112 24.56 9.75 3.80
N THR A 113 24.91 9.77 5.08
CA THR A 113 25.22 11.01 5.82
C THR A 113 26.70 11.18 6.11
N SER A 114 27.48 10.14 5.86
CA SER A 114 28.91 10.08 6.12
C SER A 114 29.64 9.47 4.92
N ARG A 115 30.95 9.74 4.84
CA ARG A 115 31.87 9.06 3.92
C ARG A 115 32.39 7.73 4.49
N ASP A 116 32.19 7.51 5.79
CA ASP A 116 32.51 6.24 6.43
C ASP A 116 31.47 5.19 6.03
N VAL A 117 31.95 4.12 5.39
CA VAL A 117 31.12 3.01 4.89
C VAL A 117 30.47 2.19 6.01
N PHE A 118 30.94 2.33 7.25
CA PHE A 118 30.36 1.66 8.42
C PHE A 118 29.25 2.47 9.09
N VAL A 119 29.02 3.73 8.67
CA VAL A 119 27.90 4.53 9.16
C VAL A 119 26.65 4.19 8.36
N SER A 120 25.62 3.73 9.06
CA SER A 120 24.34 3.38 8.45
C SER A 120 23.69 4.57 7.74
N PRO A 121 23.06 4.34 6.58
CA PRO A 121 22.31 5.39 5.89
C PRO A 121 21.01 5.73 6.62
N ILE A 122 20.48 6.92 6.35
CA ILE A 122 19.17 7.35 6.83
C ILE A 122 18.09 6.95 5.82
N TRP A 123 16.98 6.42 6.33
CA TRP A 123 15.80 6.07 5.55
C TRP A 123 14.66 7.02 5.88
N VAL A 124 13.97 7.50 4.84
CA VAL A 124 12.76 8.31 4.98
C VAL A 124 11.69 7.67 4.12
N LEU A 125 10.64 7.15 4.76
CA LEU A 125 9.53 6.45 4.13
C LEU A 125 8.21 7.19 4.39
N PRO A 126 7.88 8.24 3.61
CA PRO A 126 6.61 8.94 3.78
C PRO A 126 5.48 8.06 3.24
N ILE A 127 4.40 7.91 4.00
CA ILE A 127 3.18 7.23 3.53
C ILE A 127 2.27 8.29 2.90
N SER A 128 1.96 8.13 1.61
CA SER A 128 1.00 8.97 0.91
C SER A 128 -0.42 8.68 1.39
N LYS A 129 -1.27 9.71 1.42
CA LYS A 129 -2.70 9.58 1.79
C LYS A 129 -3.41 8.51 0.97
N ILE A 130 -3.07 8.35 -0.30
CA ILE A 130 -3.70 7.36 -1.18
C ILE A 130 -3.26 5.94 -0.82
N THR A 131 -1.97 5.73 -0.55
CA THR A 131 -1.48 4.43 -0.06
C THR A 131 -2.16 4.05 1.26
N TRP A 132 -2.34 5.02 2.16
CA TRP A 132 -3.10 4.79 3.40
C TRP A 132 -4.54 4.35 3.13
N ILE A 133 -5.26 5.05 2.23
CA ILE A 133 -6.63 4.71 1.86
C ILE A 133 -6.73 3.28 1.32
N TRP A 134 -5.84 2.84 0.42
CA TRP A 134 -5.91 1.46 -0.06
C TRP A 134 -5.60 0.42 0.99
N GLY A 135 -4.61 0.66 1.85
CA GLY A 135 -4.31 -0.24 2.97
C GLY A 135 -5.55 -0.42 3.85
N ARG A 136 -6.23 0.68 4.16
CA ARG A 136 -7.48 0.66 4.93
C ARG A 136 -8.59 -0.11 4.21
N GLU A 137 -8.83 0.14 2.92
CA GLU A 137 -9.88 -0.59 2.19
C GLU A 137 -9.57 -2.08 2.02
N GLY A 138 -8.29 -2.44 1.86
CA GLY A 138 -7.83 -3.83 1.88
C GLY A 138 -8.14 -4.53 3.21
N VAL A 139 -7.86 -3.86 4.34
CA VAL A 139 -8.21 -4.37 5.68
C VAL A 139 -9.73 -4.44 5.89
N ASN A 140 -10.49 -3.45 5.41
CA ASN A 140 -11.95 -3.46 5.49
C ASN A 140 -12.56 -4.66 4.75
N MET A 141 -12.02 -4.99 3.57
CA MET A 141 -12.45 -6.15 2.81
C MET A 141 -12.09 -7.47 3.52
N LEU A 142 -10.90 -7.59 4.12
CA LEU A 142 -10.57 -8.75 4.96
C LEU A 142 -11.53 -8.87 6.15
N ASN A 143 -11.90 -7.74 6.76
CA ASN A 143 -12.89 -7.74 7.83
C ASN A 143 -14.25 -8.26 7.32
N GLN A 144 -14.69 -7.82 6.14
CA GLN A 144 -15.91 -8.34 5.52
C GLN A 144 -15.82 -9.85 5.29
N LEU A 145 -14.71 -10.39 4.81
CA LEU A 145 -14.54 -11.84 4.63
C LEU A 145 -14.73 -12.63 5.94
N VAL A 146 -14.37 -12.05 7.07
CA VAL A 146 -14.56 -12.69 8.38
C VAL A 146 -15.95 -12.49 8.96
N THR A 147 -16.53 -11.29 8.82
CA THR A 147 -17.78 -10.91 9.49
C THR A 147 -19.03 -11.15 8.65
N SER A 148 -18.94 -10.98 7.34
CA SER A 148 -20.00 -11.42 6.44
C SER A 148 -19.89 -12.93 6.33
N SER A 149 -21.01 -13.64 6.34
CA SER A 149 -21.14 -15.11 6.29
C SER A 149 -20.59 -15.72 4.99
N SER A 150 -19.36 -15.36 4.63
CA SER A 150 -18.67 -15.80 3.43
C SER A 150 -18.19 -17.23 3.65
N SER A 151 -19.09 -18.13 3.26
CA SER A 151 -18.81 -19.56 3.21
C SER A 151 -17.62 -19.82 2.26
N PRO A 152 -16.71 -20.74 2.60
CA PRO A 152 -16.74 -21.62 3.78
C PRO A 152 -16.08 -21.01 5.02
N LEU A 153 -15.33 -19.91 4.89
CA LEU A 153 -14.43 -19.41 5.94
C LEU A 153 -15.18 -18.99 7.21
N SER A 154 -16.34 -18.34 7.06
CA SER A 154 -17.14 -17.89 8.20
C SER A 154 -17.64 -19.02 9.12
N GLN A 155 -17.61 -20.28 8.66
CA GLN A 155 -18.00 -21.43 9.48
C GLN A 155 -16.89 -21.87 10.46
N PHE A 156 -15.65 -21.45 10.20
CA PHE A 156 -14.46 -21.85 10.96
C PHE A 156 -13.89 -20.72 11.79
N ILE A 157 -14.45 -19.51 11.70
CA ILE A 157 -14.02 -18.37 12.52
C ILE A 157 -15.09 -18.10 13.57
N SER A 158 -14.75 -18.36 14.83
CA SER A 158 -15.63 -18.10 15.97
C SER A 158 -15.49 -16.68 16.51
N ASP A 159 -14.27 -16.13 16.53
CA ASP A 159 -13.96 -14.84 17.12
C ASP A 159 -12.81 -14.11 16.40
N ARG A 160 -12.82 -12.77 16.46
CA ARG A 160 -11.74 -11.91 15.99
C ARG A 160 -10.90 -11.42 17.17
N THR A 161 -9.61 -11.74 17.16
CA THR A 161 -8.67 -11.37 18.23
C THR A 161 -7.89 -10.10 17.94
N ASN A 162 -7.66 -9.73 16.67
CA ASN A 162 -6.89 -8.54 16.30
C ASN A 162 -7.35 -7.87 14.98
N PRO A 163 -7.61 -6.56 14.98
CA PRO A 163 -8.02 -5.76 16.15
C PRO A 163 -9.28 -6.37 16.81
N PRO A 164 -9.43 -6.28 18.14
CA PRO A 164 -10.58 -6.82 18.84
C PRO A 164 -11.88 -6.13 18.37
N ALA A 165 -13.00 -6.83 18.41
CA ALA A 165 -14.30 -6.38 17.90
C ALA A 165 -14.78 -5.01 18.44
N ASN A 166 -14.25 -4.57 19.58
CA ASN A 166 -14.63 -3.33 20.27
C ASN A 166 -13.58 -2.21 20.12
N ALA A 167 -12.63 -2.33 19.19
CA ALA A 167 -11.74 -1.23 18.87
C ALA A 167 -12.54 -0.13 18.15
N ASN A 168 -12.97 0.89 18.90
CA ASN A 168 -13.69 2.05 18.38
C ASN A 168 -12.89 2.68 17.22
N THR A 169 -13.44 2.68 16.01
CA THR A 169 -12.95 3.45 14.88
C THR A 169 -13.41 4.90 15.02
N SER A 170 -12.91 5.61 16.04
CA SER A 170 -13.12 7.06 16.16
C SER A 170 -11.89 7.81 15.64
N ASP A 171 -11.61 7.67 14.35
CA ASP A 171 -10.76 8.63 13.65
C ASP A 171 -11.68 9.49 12.78
N GLY A 172 -12.31 10.46 13.45
CA GLY A 172 -12.92 11.61 12.81
C GLY A 172 -11.85 12.65 12.44
N ASP A 173 -12.09 13.30 11.31
CA ASP A 173 -11.44 14.48 10.71
C ASP A 173 -10.22 14.24 9.79
#